data_AF-A0A8B8BA96-F1
#
_entry.id   AF-A0A8B8BA96-F1
#
_cell.length_a   1.000
_cell.length_b   1.000
_cell.length_c   1.000
_cell.angle_alpha   90.00
_cell.angle_beta   90.00
_cell.angle_gamma   90.00
#
_symmetry.space_group_name_H-M   'P 1'
#
loop_
_entity.id
_entity.type
_entity.pdbx_description
1 polymer ?
#
loop_
_entity_poly.entity_id
_entity_poly.type
_entity_poly.pdbx_seq_one_letter_code
_entity_poly.pdbx_strand_id
1 'polypeptide(L)'
;MVSVTFVCSVVLLCCLIHISGTYAKTKCEICKDVEKNFKEGLLKTAKSNFGGGNTKWEEKSLGKYRYSETRLVEVIENLCETSEKECHTFVEEHEELVEKYWHSDFAKNKGTDFFLWLCIENVKVCCPENTYGPNCKSCPGGTKSPCSGNGKCDGAGTRSGKGTCSCDAGYSGEMCDSCTDGHYEEEKNDTHTICKRCDSSCKSTCWEAGPKGCDECNTGWTQSEEEGCVDVDECSSDSAQCSDEEYCSNTVGSFYCGKCHSACQGCTQYGPDKCRACSEGYRMTDNTCTDVDECSEDSSLCAGENRQCVNNPGSYSCVCDEGFIEEQDKCVPKPKDVPKPSKKKKIKKSKSIWSKIYSFITKATMLNFLLALFLFVVIGCLFKGEVLVILILSVLYFQYLLWFSSMSEKS
;
A
#
# COMPACT_ATOMS: atom_id res chain seq x y z
N MET A 1 32.36 3.53 -5.79
CA MET A 1 31.29 4.05 -6.67
C MET A 1 30.88 2.92 -7.60
N VAL A 2 29.91 2.11 -7.21
CA VAL A 2 29.32 1.10 -8.11
C VAL A 2 28.50 1.88 -9.13
N SER A 3 28.91 1.80 -10.40
CA SER A 3 28.33 2.57 -11.50
C SER A 3 26.82 2.34 -11.56
N VAL A 4 26.03 3.41 -11.65
CA VAL A 4 24.56 3.39 -11.82
C VAL A 4 24.12 2.45 -12.96
N THR A 5 25.00 2.25 -13.96
CA THR A 5 24.83 1.28 -15.05
C THR A 5 24.81 -0.18 -14.57
N PHE A 6 25.59 -0.56 -13.55
CA PHE A 6 25.64 -1.93 -13.03
C PHE A 6 24.36 -2.28 -12.25
N VAL A 7 23.85 -1.34 -11.45
CA VAL A 7 22.58 -1.51 -10.73
C VAL A 7 21.41 -1.61 -11.70
N CYS A 8 21.40 -0.78 -12.75
CA CYS A 8 20.34 -0.80 -13.77
C CYS A 8 20.33 -2.11 -14.58
N SER A 9 21.51 -2.65 -14.91
CA SER A 9 21.64 -3.95 -15.61
C SER A 9 21.19 -5.14 -14.76
N VAL A 10 21.47 -5.13 -13.45
CA VAL A 10 21.02 -6.18 -12.52
C VAL A 10 19.52 -6.11 -12.29
N VAL A 11 18.96 -4.91 -12.17
CA VAL A 11 17.49 -4.71 -12.07
C VAL A 11 16.79 -5.11 -13.37
N LEU A 12 17.36 -4.82 -14.54
CA LEU A 12 16.85 -5.30 -15.83
C LEU A 12 16.93 -6.83 -15.95
N LEU A 13 18.01 -7.46 -15.49
CA LEU A 13 18.11 -8.92 -15.46
C LEU A 13 17.09 -9.54 -14.49
N CYS A 14 16.93 -8.99 -13.29
CA CYS A 14 15.91 -9.42 -12.33
C CYS A 14 14.48 -9.19 -12.85
N CYS A 15 14.22 -8.09 -13.55
CA CYS A 15 12.95 -7.84 -14.23
C CYS A 15 12.72 -8.83 -15.37
N LEU A 16 13.73 -9.18 -16.18
CA LEU A 16 13.62 -10.20 -17.23
C LEU A 16 13.38 -11.61 -16.66
N ILE A 17 13.93 -11.90 -15.47
CA ILE A 17 13.65 -13.15 -14.74
C ILE A 17 12.22 -13.12 -14.16
N HIS A 18 11.70 -11.96 -13.75
CA HIS A 18 10.30 -11.78 -13.30
C HIS A 18 9.26 -11.69 -14.44
N ILE A 19 9.68 -11.47 -15.69
CA ILE A 19 8.80 -11.44 -16.88
C ILE A 19 8.41 -12.85 -17.36
N SER A 20 9.05 -13.90 -16.84
CA SER A 20 8.72 -15.29 -17.19
C SER A 20 7.82 -15.91 -16.11
N GLY A 21 6.54 -15.55 -16.11
CA GLY A 21 5.63 -16.04 -15.08
C GLY A 21 4.14 -15.78 -15.31
N THR A 22 3.64 -15.87 -16.55
CA THR A 22 2.24 -16.31 -16.68
C THR A 22 2.23 -17.77 -16.21
N TYR A 23 1.95 -17.98 -14.94
CA TYR A 23 1.80 -19.31 -14.37
C TYR A 23 0.74 -20.04 -15.21
N ALA A 24 1.13 -21.10 -15.91
CA ALA A 24 0.19 -21.89 -16.70
C ALA A 24 -0.89 -22.43 -15.75
N LYS A 25 -2.17 -22.12 -16.03
CA LYS A 25 -3.30 -22.62 -15.23
C LYS A 25 -3.27 -24.14 -15.22
N THR A 26 -3.54 -24.73 -14.07
CA THR A 26 -3.70 -26.18 -13.92
C THR A 26 -5.00 -26.65 -14.58
N LYS A 27 -5.06 -27.93 -14.96
CA LYS A 27 -6.29 -28.52 -15.54
C LYS A 27 -7.52 -28.38 -14.62
N CYS A 28 -7.33 -28.37 -13.30
CA CYS A 28 -8.43 -28.16 -12.37
C CYS A 28 -8.94 -26.71 -12.37
N GLU A 29 -8.03 -25.74 -12.43
CA GLU A 29 -8.40 -24.32 -12.54
C GLU A 29 -9.15 -24.05 -13.85
N ILE A 30 -8.67 -24.60 -14.96
CA ILE A 30 -9.37 -24.52 -16.25
C ILE A 30 -10.78 -25.13 -16.14
N CYS A 31 -10.94 -26.30 -15.51
CA CYS A 31 -12.25 -26.91 -15.34
C CYS A 31 -13.19 -26.08 -14.45
N LYS A 32 -12.67 -25.42 -13.41
CA LYS A 32 -13.43 -24.47 -12.58
C LYS A 32 -13.89 -23.25 -13.38
N ASP A 33 -13.03 -22.72 -14.24
CA ASP A 33 -13.38 -21.61 -15.13
C ASP A 33 -14.48 -22.02 -16.12
N VAL A 34 -14.36 -23.20 -16.73
CA VAL A 34 -15.39 -23.78 -17.61
C VAL A 34 -16.73 -23.94 -16.88
N GLU A 35 -16.73 -24.45 -15.64
CA GLU A 35 -17.96 -24.58 -14.87
C GLU A 35 -18.61 -23.22 -14.56
N LYS A 36 -17.81 -22.24 -14.14
CA LYS A 36 -18.27 -20.90 -13.86
C LYS A 36 -18.90 -20.28 -15.11
N ASN A 37 -18.20 -20.37 -16.24
CA ASN A 37 -18.66 -19.82 -17.51
C ASN A 37 -19.90 -20.56 -18.04
N PHE A 38 -20.01 -21.86 -17.80
CA PHE A 38 -21.23 -22.63 -18.10
C PHE A 38 -22.43 -22.13 -17.30
N LYS A 39 -22.28 -21.93 -15.98
CA LYS A 39 -23.34 -21.36 -15.12
C LYS A 39 -23.73 -19.96 -15.57
N GLU A 40 -22.76 -19.11 -15.90
CA GLU A 40 -23.01 -17.77 -16.44
C GLU A 40 -23.72 -17.81 -17.80
N GLY A 41 -23.32 -18.70 -18.71
CA GLY A 41 -23.94 -18.92 -20.01
C GLY A 41 -25.40 -19.35 -19.89
N LEU A 42 -25.71 -20.24 -18.93
CA LEU A 42 -27.08 -20.62 -18.61
C LEU A 42 -27.92 -19.41 -18.15
N LEU A 43 -27.36 -18.52 -17.33
CA LEU A 43 -28.06 -17.30 -16.88
C LEU A 43 -28.27 -16.31 -18.02
N LYS A 44 -27.25 -16.09 -18.86
CA LYS A 44 -27.31 -15.18 -20.02
C LYS A 44 -28.36 -15.62 -21.03
N THR A 45 -28.44 -16.92 -21.33
CA THR A 45 -29.40 -17.49 -22.30
C THR A 45 -30.78 -17.77 -21.71
N ALA A 46 -31.02 -17.50 -20.41
CA ALA A 46 -32.26 -17.89 -19.75
C ALA A 46 -33.53 -17.22 -20.33
N LYS A 47 -33.39 -16.03 -20.94
CA LYS A 47 -34.47 -15.27 -21.57
C LYS A 47 -34.45 -15.32 -23.11
N SER A 48 -33.53 -16.09 -23.68
CA SER A 48 -33.40 -16.23 -25.13
C SER A 48 -34.49 -17.16 -25.71
N ASN A 49 -34.60 -17.15 -27.03
CA ASN A 49 -35.50 -18.00 -27.81
C ASN A 49 -34.79 -18.39 -29.12
N PHE A 50 -35.44 -19.17 -29.98
CA PHE A 50 -34.85 -19.62 -31.25
C PHE A 50 -34.68 -18.51 -32.29
N GLY A 51 -35.07 -17.26 -31.99
CA GLY A 51 -34.87 -16.10 -32.86
C GLY A 51 -35.91 -15.92 -33.98
N GLY A 52 -36.91 -16.80 -34.09
CA GLY A 52 -37.87 -16.84 -35.19
C GLY A 52 -39.26 -16.29 -34.86
N GLY A 53 -39.38 -15.22 -34.07
CA GLY A 53 -40.55 -14.33 -33.99
C GLY A 53 -41.92 -14.91 -33.54
N ASN A 54 -42.16 -16.22 -33.61
CA ASN A 54 -43.42 -16.87 -33.25
C ASN A 54 -43.18 -18.06 -32.30
N THR A 55 -43.01 -17.72 -31.03
CA THR A 55 -42.59 -18.62 -29.94
C THR A 55 -43.50 -19.84 -29.77
N LYS A 56 -44.81 -19.71 -30.02
CA LYS A 56 -45.77 -20.82 -29.89
C LYS A 56 -45.61 -21.89 -30.98
N TRP A 57 -45.27 -21.48 -32.20
CA TRP A 57 -45.01 -22.42 -33.29
C TRP A 57 -43.66 -23.12 -33.09
N GLU A 58 -42.65 -22.37 -32.64
CA GLU A 58 -41.32 -22.89 -32.32
C GLU A 58 -41.37 -23.92 -31.20
N GLU A 59 -42.06 -23.64 -30.09
CA GLU A 59 -42.17 -24.58 -28.97
C GLU A 59 -42.88 -25.88 -29.36
N LYS A 60 -43.87 -25.81 -30.26
CA LYS A 60 -44.61 -26.99 -30.73
C LYS A 60 -43.79 -27.83 -31.73
N SER A 61 -42.89 -27.20 -32.49
CA SER A 61 -42.17 -27.84 -33.60
C SER A 61 -40.73 -28.25 -33.23
N LEU A 62 -40.08 -27.50 -32.33
CA LEU A 62 -38.67 -27.65 -31.94
C LEU A 62 -38.49 -27.92 -30.44
N GLY A 63 -39.57 -27.91 -29.65
CA GLY A 63 -39.53 -28.09 -28.20
C GLY A 63 -39.15 -26.81 -27.44
N LYS A 64 -38.89 -26.93 -26.13
CA LYS A 64 -38.54 -25.79 -25.29
C LYS A 64 -37.08 -25.39 -25.48
N TYR A 65 -36.83 -24.14 -25.89
CA TYR A 65 -35.48 -23.56 -26.03
C TYR A 65 -34.59 -23.82 -24.79
N ARG A 66 -35.18 -23.78 -23.59
CA ARG A 66 -34.47 -24.04 -22.32
C ARG A 66 -33.64 -25.34 -22.34
N TYR A 67 -34.06 -26.37 -23.07
CA TYR A 67 -33.41 -27.69 -23.09
C TYR A 67 -32.92 -28.08 -24.50
N SER A 68 -32.92 -27.14 -25.45
CA SER A 68 -32.54 -27.43 -26.84
C SER A 68 -31.02 -27.48 -27.02
N GLU A 69 -30.59 -28.16 -28.09
CA GLU A 69 -29.19 -28.18 -28.53
C GLU A 69 -28.71 -26.79 -28.94
N THR A 70 -29.57 -25.96 -29.54
CA THR A 70 -29.24 -24.56 -29.88
C THR A 70 -28.76 -23.78 -28.67
N ARG A 71 -29.45 -23.91 -27.52
CA ARG A 71 -29.06 -23.24 -26.30
C ARG A 71 -27.73 -23.80 -25.75
N LEU A 72 -27.50 -25.11 -25.90
CA LEU A 72 -26.24 -25.73 -25.49
C LEU A 72 -25.06 -25.16 -26.30
N VAL A 73 -25.20 -25.04 -27.62
CA VAL A 73 -24.16 -24.49 -28.49
C VAL A 73 -23.85 -23.04 -28.11
N GLU A 74 -24.86 -22.20 -27.90
CA GLU A 74 -24.66 -20.81 -27.44
C GLU A 74 -23.89 -20.73 -26.10
N VAL A 75 -24.10 -21.70 -25.21
CA VAL A 75 -23.38 -21.78 -23.93
C VAL A 75 -21.95 -22.25 -24.16
N ILE A 76 -21.72 -23.30 -24.96
CA ILE A 76 -20.40 -23.86 -25.25
C ILE A 76 -19.47 -22.83 -25.90
N GLU A 77 -19.99 -22.06 -26.87
CA GLU A 77 -19.22 -21.03 -27.58
C GLU A 77 -18.65 -19.94 -26.65
N ASN A 78 -19.27 -19.74 -25.48
CA ASN A 78 -18.89 -18.71 -24.51
C ASN A 78 -18.22 -19.30 -23.25
N LEU A 79 -17.75 -20.55 -23.29
CA LEU A 79 -17.08 -21.18 -22.15
C LEU A 79 -15.65 -20.70 -21.93
N CYS A 80 -14.96 -20.23 -22.96
CA CYS A 80 -13.58 -19.78 -22.89
C CYS A 80 -13.43 -18.38 -23.47
N GLU A 81 -12.56 -17.57 -22.89
CA GLU A 81 -12.16 -16.30 -23.49
C GLU A 81 -11.25 -16.56 -24.70
N THR A 82 -11.32 -15.71 -25.73
CA THR A 82 -10.63 -15.90 -27.02
C THR A 82 -9.10 -16.01 -26.92
N SER A 83 -8.51 -15.51 -25.83
CA SER A 83 -7.06 -15.59 -25.57
C SER A 83 -6.61 -16.86 -24.83
N GLU A 84 -7.54 -17.69 -24.32
CA GLU A 84 -7.22 -18.83 -23.45
C GLU A 84 -7.09 -20.15 -24.22
N LYS A 85 -5.93 -20.40 -24.82
CA LYS A 85 -5.66 -21.60 -25.63
C LYS A 85 -5.90 -22.90 -24.86
N GLU A 86 -5.42 -22.97 -23.62
CA GLU A 86 -5.54 -24.16 -22.79
C GLU A 86 -7.00 -24.46 -22.39
N CYS A 87 -7.85 -23.43 -22.27
CA CYS A 87 -9.28 -23.58 -22.04
C CYS A 87 -9.95 -24.17 -23.28
N HIS A 88 -9.68 -23.61 -24.46
CA HIS A 88 -10.23 -24.11 -25.72
C HIS A 88 -9.87 -25.58 -25.95
N THR A 89 -8.60 -25.96 -25.78
CA THR A 89 -8.18 -27.37 -25.87
C THR A 89 -8.90 -28.26 -24.84
N PHE A 90 -9.06 -27.78 -23.59
CA PHE A 90 -9.78 -28.54 -22.57
C PHE A 90 -11.26 -28.75 -22.94
N VAL A 91 -11.95 -27.73 -23.45
CA VAL A 91 -13.37 -27.85 -23.86
C VAL A 91 -13.50 -28.78 -25.06
N GLU A 92 -12.64 -28.66 -26.07
CA GLU A 92 -12.61 -29.56 -27.23
C GLU A 92 -12.40 -31.02 -26.84
N GLU A 93 -11.46 -31.31 -25.93
CA GLU A 93 -11.19 -32.68 -25.46
C GLU A 93 -12.38 -33.31 -24.70
N HIS A 94 -13.28 -32.50 -24.13
CA HIS A 94 -14.33 -32.96 -23.22
C HIS A 94 -15.76 -32.55 -23.65
N GLU A 95 -15.94 -32.10 -24.88
CA GLU A 95 -17.23 -31.64 -25.43
C GLU A 95 -18.31 -32.74 -25.32
N GLU A 96 -17.96 -33.99 -25.65
CA GLU A 96 -18.87 -35.14 -25.54
C GLU A 96 -19.41 -35.33 -24.11
N LEU A 97 -18.61 -35.03 -23.09
CA LEU A 97 -19.04 -35.11 -21.69
C LEU A 97 -20.02 -33.99 -21.34
N VAL A 98 -19.77 -32.78 -21.85
CA VAL A 98 -20.67 -31.62 -21.64
C VAL A 98 -22.04 -31.88 -22.29
N GLU A 99 -22.05 -32.37 -23.54
CA GLU A 99 -23.29 -32.77 -24.22
C GLU A 99 -24.03 -33.88 -23.46
N LYS A 100 -23.29 -34.91 -23.02
CA LYS A 100 -23.87 -35.99 -22.24
C LYS A 100 -24.55 -35.48 -20.97
N TYR A 101 -23.89 -34.62 -20.21
CA TYR A 101 -24.48 -34.00 -19.02
C TYR A 101 -25.74 -33.18 -19.36
N TRP A 102 -25.69 -32.41 -20.45
CA TRP A 102 -26.82 -31.61 -20.92
C TRP A 102 -28.06 -32.49 -21.14
N HIS A 103 -27.93 -33.58 -21.90
CA HIS A 103 -29.05 -34.45 -22.24
C HIS A 103 -29.47 -35.39 -21.10
N SER A 104 -28.54 -35.88 -20.28
CA SER A 104 -28.83 -36.88 -19.25
C SER A 104 -29.34 -36.28 -17.95
N ASP A 105 -28.87 -35.08 -17.58
CA ASP A 105 -29.02 -34.54 -16.24
C ASP A 105 -29.67 -33.16 -16.26
N PHE A 106 -29.16 -32.22 -17.05
CA PHE A 106 -29.70 -30.86 -17.13
C PHE A 106 -31.10 -30.82 -17.78
N ALA A 107 -31.26 -31.38 -18.98
CA ALA A 107 -32.52 -31.41 -19.72
C ALA A 107 -33.61 -32.22 -19.02
N LYS A 108 -33.20 -33.20 -18.20
CA LYS A 108 -34.09 -34.02 -17.35
C LYS A 108 -34.34 -33.42 -15.96
N ASN A 109 -33.76 -32.24 -15.68
CA ASN A 109 -33.91 -31.51 -14.41
C ASN A 109 -33.58 -32.35 -13.17
N LYS A 110 -32.50 -33.14 -13.22
CA LYS A 110 -32.08 -34.00 -12.09
C LYS A 110 -31.43 -33.22 -10.94
N GLY A 111 -30.90 -32.02 -11.20
CA GLY A 111 -30.27 -31.17 -10.18
C GLY A 111 -28.83 -31.56 -9.81
N THR A 112 -28.18 -32.43 -10.60
CA THR A 112 -26.77 -32.80 -10.41
C THR A 112 -25.86 -31.58 -10.61
N ASP A 113 -24.93 -31.34 -9.70
CA ASP A 113 -23.97 -30.23 -9.83
C ASP A 113 -22.97 -30.49 -10.96
N PHE A 114 -22.81 -29.50 -11.85
CA PHE A 114 -21.98 -29.62 -13.05
C PHE A 114 -20.50 -29.76 -12.72
N PHE A 115 -20.00 -29.04 -11.70
CA PHE A 115 -18.59 -29.12 -11.28
C PHE A 115 -18.28 -30.52 -10.76
N LEU A 116 -19.14 -31.06 -9.89
CA LEU A 116 -18.98 -32.39 -9.33
C LEU A 116 -18.99 -33.46 -10.44
N TRP A 117 -19.95 -33.38 -11.35
CA TRP A 117 -20.09 -34.34 -12.44
C TRP A 117 -18.91 -34.26 -13.44
N LEU A 118 -18.58 -33.06 -13.94
CA LEU A 118 -17.55 -32.91 -14.98
C LEU A 118 -16.14 -33.01 -14.36
N CYS A 119 -15.80 -32.10 -13.46
CA CYS A 119 -14.42 -31.89 -13.03
C CYS A 119 -13.90 -32.94 -12.03
N ILE A 120 -14.79 -33.51 -11.21
CA ILE A 120 -14.42 -34.47 -10.15
C ILE A 120 -14.67 -35.92 -10.60
N GLU A 121 -15.87 -36.24 -11.09
CA GLU A 121 -16.28 -37.63 -11.37
C GLU A 121 -15.80 -38.15 -12.74
N ASN A 122 -16.00 -37.37 -13.80
CA ASN A 122 -15.71 -37.82 -15.18
C ASN A 122 -14.28 -37.47 -15.63
N VAL A 123 -13.91 -36.18 -15.59
CA VAL A 123 -12.58 -35.72 -16.03
C VAL A 123 -11.50 -35.97 -14.99
N LYS A 124 -11.88 -36.03 -13.70
CA LYS A 124 -11.00 -36.36 -12.56
C LYS A 124 -9.75 -35.47 -12.43
N VAL A 125 -9.89 -34.19 -12.78
CA VAL A 125 -8.81 -33.19 -12.64
C VAL A 125 -8.86 -32.46 -11.31
N CYS A 126 -10.05 -32.38 -10.70
CA CYS A 126 -10.27 -31.74 -9.41
C CYS A 126 -10.58 -32.76 -8.31
N CYS A 127 -10.55 -32.26 -7.08
CA CYS A 127 -10.98 -32.94 -5.87
C CYS A 127 -12.11 -32.14 -5.19
N PRO A 128 -12.93 -32.78 -4.33
CA PRO A 128 -13.86 -32.08 -3.45
C PRO A 128 -13.15 -31.02 -2.60
N GLU A 129 -13.91 -30.04 -2.11
CA GLU A 129 -13.36 -28.98 -1.25
C GLU A 129 -12.57 -29.56 -0.07
N ASN A 130 -11.43 -28.92 0.25
CA ASN A 130 -10.57 -29.28 1.37
C ASN A 130 -10.03 -30.72 1.32
N THR A 131 -9.87 -31.26 0.11
CA THR A 131 -9.17 -32.51 -0.16
C THR A 131 -8.11 -32.33 -1.24
N TYR A 132 -7.04 -33.14 -1.23
CA TYR A 132 -5.87 -32.92 -2.07
C TYR A 132 -5.24 -34.22 -2.59
N GLY A 133 -4.35 -34.08 -3.58
CA GLY A 133 -3.55 -35.18 -4.12
C GLY A 133 -4.33 -36.14 -5.02
N PRO A 134 -3.68 -37.17 -5.57
CA PRO A 134 -4.25 -38.01 -6.63
C PRO A 134 -5.51 -38.76 -6.19
N ASN A 135 -5.65 -39.05 -4.89
CA ASN A 135 -6.77 -39.78 -4.31
C ASN A 135 -7.74 -38.88 -3.53
N CYS A 136 -7.61 -37.55 -3.58
CA CYS A 136 -8.43 -36.60 -2.83
C CYS A 136 -8.49 -36.92 -1.32
N LYS A 137 -7.31 -37.00 -0.68
CA LYS A 137 -7.22 -37.17 0.77
C LYS A 137 -7.68 -35.90 1.47
N SER A 138 -8.33 -36.01 2.62
CA SER A 138 -8.73 -34.84 3.40
C SER A 138 -7.52 -34.06 3.89
N CYS A 139 -7.60 -32.73 3.84
CA CYS A 139 -6.60 -31.84 4.42
C CYS A 139 -6.48 -32.08 5.95
N PRO A 140 -5.32 -31.75 6.56
CA PRO A 140 -5.19 -31.72 8.02
C PRO A 140 -6.28 -30.83 8.63
N GLY A 141 -6.84 -31.20 9.78
CA GLY A 141 -8.02 -30.53 10.37
C GLY A 141 -9.37 -30.92 9.72
N GLY A 142 -9.36 -31.74 8.67
CA GLY A 142 -10.56 -32.26 8.01
C GLY A 142 -11.11 -31.32 6.94
N THR A 143 -12.31 -31.66 6.44
CA THR A 143 -12.93 -30.92 5.31
C THR A 143 -13.74 -29.71 5.74
N LYS A 144 -14.14 -29.62 7.02
CA LYS A 144 -14.92 -28.49 7.56
C LYS A 144 -14.02 -27.32 7.97
N SER A 145 -12.87 -27.63 8.58
CA SER A 145 -11.94 -26.65 9.13
C SER A 145 -10.51 -27.08 8.78
N PRO A 146 -10.11 -27.01 7.48
CA PRO A 146 -8.76 -27.35 7.08
C PRO A 146 -7.75 -26.49 7.86
N CYS A 147 -6.63 -27.09 8.27
CA CYS A 147 -5.60 -26.45 9.07
C CYS A 147 -6.15 -25.81 10.34
N SER A 148 -7.05 -26.52 11.03
CA SER A 148 -7.75 -26.08 12.25
C SER A 148 -8.51 -24.75 12.09
N GLY A 149 -8.81 -24.36 10.84
CA GLY A 149 -9.43 -23.07 10.52
C GLY A 149 -8.48 -21.88 10.51
N ASN A 150 -7.18 -22.08 10.76
CA ASN A 150 -6.16 -21.04 10.94
C ASN A 150 -5.05 -21.13 9.88
N GLY A 151 -5.38 -21.63 8.69
CA GLY A 151 -4.41 -21.74 7.61
C GLY A 151 -4.97 -22.28 6.31
N LYS A 152 -4.08 -22.45 5.33
CA LYS A 152 -4.40 -22.93 3.98
C LYS A 152 -3.70 -24.26 3.70
N CYS A 153 -4.46 -25.21 3.17
CA CYS A 153 -3.95 -26.53 2.80
C CYS A 153 -3.40 -26.52 1.36
N ASP A 154 -2.15 -26.99 1.20
CA ASP A 154 -1.51 -27.13 -0.10
C ASP A 154 -2.22 -28.17 -0.99
N GLY A 155 -2.72 -27.73 -2.15
CA GLY A 155 -3.48 -28.58 -3.07
C GLY A 155 -4.97 -28.74 -2.73
N ALA A 156 -5.53 -27.89 -1.88
CA ALA A 156 -6.96 -27.95 -1.55
C ALA A 156 -7.84 -27.86 -2.81
N GLY A 157 -8.66 -28.89 -3.03
CA GLY A 157 -9.56 -29.03 -4.18
C GLY A 157 -8.87 -29.49 -5.47
N THR A 158 -7.58 -29.83 -5.44
CA THR A 158 -6.83 -30.28 -6.62
C THR A 158 -6.33 -31.71 -6.47
N ARG A 159 -6.03 -32.35 -7.61
CA ARG A 159 -5.38 -33.68 -7.63
C ARG A 159 -3.87 -33.62 -7.37
N SER A 160 -3.34 -32.43 -7.10
CA SER A 160 -1.93 -32.16 -6.80
C SER A 160 -1.77 -31.68 -5.35
N GLY A 161 -0.55 -31.34 -4.95
CA GLY A 161 -0.24 -30.85 -3.60
C GLY A 161 0.15 -31.93 -2.60
N LYS A 162 0.81 -31.49 -1.53
CA LYS A 162 1.30 -32.31 -0.41
C LYS A 162 0.34 -32.31 0.78
N GLY A 163 -0.61 -31.38 0.83
CA GLY A 163 -1.54 -31.20 1.95
C GLY A 163 -0.89 -30.64 3.20
N THR A 164 0.26 -29.99 3.07
CA THR A 164 0.89 -29.24 4.16
C THR A 164 0.10 -27.96 4.41
N CYS A 165 -0.03 -27.57 5.68
CA CYS A 165 -0.69 -26.33 6.06
C CYS A 165 0.27 -25.14 6.05
N SER A 166 -0.16 -24.05 5.41
CA SER A 166 0.43 -22.73 5.53
C SER A 166 -0.40 -21.94 6.54
N CYS A 167 0.14 -21.72 7.74
CA CYS A 167 -0.59 -21.08 8.83
C CYS A 167 -0.76 -19.57 8.63
N ASP A 168 -1.88 -19.05 9.16
CA ASP A 168 -2.13 -17.63 9.25
C ASP A 168 -1.23 -16.98 10.32
N ALA A 169 -1.10 -15.66 10.27
CA ALA A 169 -0.26 -14.93 11.21
C ALA A 169 -0.72 -15.16 12.67
N GLY A 170 0.22 -15.47 13.54
CA GLY A 170 -0.05 -15.82 14.94
C GLY A 170 -0.19 -17.32 15.20
N TYR A 171 -0.22 -18.15 14.15
CA TYR A 171 -0.39 -19.60 14.25
C TYR A 171 0.81 -20.37 13.72
N SER A 172 1.07 -21.52 14.34
CA SER A 172 2.17 -22.42 14.03
C SER A 172 1.76 -23.88 14.22
N GLY A 173 2.68 -24.79 13.89
CA GLY A 173 2.43 -26.24 13.93
C GLY A 173 1.97 -26.79 12.58
N GLU A 174 1.97 -28.12 12.46
CA GLU A 174 1.60 -28.81 11.21
C GLU A 174 0.11 -28.64 10.86
N MET A 175 -0.73 -28.40 11.86
CA MET A 175 -2.17 -28.19 11.72
C MET A 175 -2.61 -26.75 12.05
N CYS A 176 -1.68 -25.82 12.25
CA CYS A 176 -1.98 -24.43 12.65
C CYS A 176 -2.84 -24.34 13.93
N ASP A 177 -2.58 -25.25 14.86
CA ASP A 177 -3.31 -25.44 16.12
C ASP A 177 -2.58 -24.87 17.34
N SER A 178 -1.39 -24.31 17.14
CA SER A 178 -0.53 -23.75 18.17
C SER A 178 -0.28 -22.27 17.90
N CYS A 179 -0.08 -21.47 18.93
CA CYS A 179 0.27 -20.06 18.76
C CYS A 179 1.76 -19.90 18.46
N THR A 180 2.12 -18.90 17.65
CA THR A 180 3.52 -18.46 17.52
C THR A 180 3.93 -17.61 18.72
N ASP A 181 5.24 -17.43 18.91
CA ASP A 181 5.76 -16.42 19.83
C ASP A 181 5.09 -15.05 19.60
N GLY A 182 4.86 -14.33 20.69
CA GLY A 182 4.11 -13.08 20.74
C GLY A 182 2.60 -13.26 20.76
N HIS A 183 2.10 -14.49 20.89
CA HIS A 183 0.68 -14.81 21.02
C HIS A 183 0.44 -15.85 22.12
N TYR A 184 -0.74 -15.80 22.74
CA TYR A 184 -1.21 -16.76 23.74
C TYR A 184 -2.52 -17.42 23.31
N GLU A 185 -2.77 -18.61 23.84
CA GLU A 185 -4.01 -19.37 23.61
C GLU A 185 -5.12 -18.82 24.52
N GLU A 186 -6.10 -18.14 23.94
CA GLU A 186 -7.27 -17.65 24.70
C GLU A 186 -8.32 -18.76 24.87
N GLU A 187 -8.59 -19.50 23.79
CA GLU A 187 -9.46 -20.67 23.80
C GLU A 187 -8.86 -21.78 22.96
N LYS A 188 -8.96 -23.02 23.46
CA LYS A 188 -8.53 -24.22 22.73
C LYS A 188 -9.57 -25.31 22.84
N ASN A 189 -10.16 -25.63 21.70
CA ASN A 189 -11.09 -26.73 21.54
C ASN A 189 -10.51 -27.74 20.55
N ASP A 190 -11.11 -28.93 20.44
CA ASP A 190 -10.67 -29.99 19.51
C ASP A 190 -10.66 -29.57 18.02
N THR A 191 -11.34 -28.47 17.68
CA THR A 191 -11.55 -28.00 16.30
C THR A 191 -11.00 -26.62 15.99
N HIS A 192 -10.64 -25.83 17.00
CA HIS A 192 -10.14 -24.47 16.82
C HIS A 192 -9.31 -24.02 18.03
N THR A 193 -8.19 -23.38 17.72
CA THR A 193 -7.37 -22.64 18.68
C THR A 193 -7.50 -21.16 18.34
N ILE A 194 -7.76 -20.31 19.34
CA ILE A 194 -7.80 -18.86 19.19
C ILE A 194 -6.52 -18.28 19.78
N CYS A 195 -5.66 -17.77 18.91
CA CYS A 195 -4.43 -17.10 19.30
C CYS A 195 -4.64 -15.58 19.36
N LYS A 196 -4.33 -14.98 20.51
CA LYS A 196 -4.34 -13.53 20.70
C LYS A 196 -2.94 -13.02 20.91
N ARG A 197 -2.67 -11.82 20.39
CA ARG A 197 -1.36 -11.18 20.55
C ARG A 197 -1.13 -10.83 22.02
N CYS A 198 0.10 -11.03 22.48
CA CYS A 198 0.57 -10.52 23.76
C CYS A 198 0.51 -8.99 23.81
N ASP A 199 0.51 -8.45 25.03
CA ASP A 199 0.70 -7.02 25.23
C ASP A 199 2.07 -6.56 24.66
N SER A 200 2.14 -5.32 24.21
CA SER A 200 3.38 -4.69 23.75
C SER A 200 4.47 -4.66 24.82
N SER A 201 4.08 -4.69 26.09
CA SER A 201 4.98 -4.76 27.23
C SER A 201 5.67 -6.12 27.40
N CYS A 202 5.19 -7.18 26.73
CA CYS A 202 5.78 -8.51 26.81
C CYS A 202 6.92 -8.66 25.79
N LYS A 203 7.99 -9.36 26.19
CA LYS A 203 9.15 -9.59 25.34
C LYS A 203 8.89 -10.59 24.20
N SER A 204 8.33 -11.74 24.53
CA SER A 204 8.09 -12.81 23.55
C SER A 204 6.95 -13.75 23.91
N THR A 205 6.77 -14.12 25.17
CA THR A 205 5.71 -15.05 25.58
C THR A 205 4.80 -14.40 26.62
N CYS A 206 3.55 -14.84 26.61
CA CYS A 206 2.53 -14.44 27.55
C CYS A 206 1.50 -15.56 27.71
N TRP A 207 0.75 -15.53 28.80
CA TRP A 207 -0.25 -16.55 29.13
C TRP A 207 -1.67 -16.00 29.25
N GLU A 208 -1.84 -14.68 29.33
CA GLU A 208 -3.14 -14.00 29.30
C GLU A 208 -3.06 -12.60 28.68
N ALA A 209 -4.21 -11.93 28.58
CA ALA A 209 -4.32 -10.57 28.09
C ALA A 209 -3.63 -9.55 29.01
N GLY A 210 -3.00 -8.54 28.40
CA GLY A 210 -2.48 -7.37 29.10
C GLY A 210 -1.10 -7.58 29.74
N PRO A 211 -0.58 -6.54 30.43
CA PRO A 211 0.81 -6.50 30.91
C PRO A 211 1.12 -7.48 32.04
N LYS A 212 0.10 -8.00 32.74
CA LYS A 212 0.26 -9.04 33.78
C LYS A 212 0.53 -10.42 33.22
N GLY A 213 0.03 -10.67 32.02
CA GLY A 213 0.18 -11.95 31.35
C GLY A 213 1.57 -12.18 30.77
N CYS A 214 2.49 -11.23 30.86
CA CYS A 214 3.83 -11.38 30.34
C CYS A 214 4.68 -12.31 31.24
N ASP A 215 5.39 -13.26 30.62
CA ASP A 215 6.40 -14.05 31.35
C ASP A 215 7.67 -13.24 31.61
N GLU A 216 8.04 -12.38 30.64
CA GLU A 216 9.15 -11.45 30.72
C GLU A 216 8.74 -10.10 30.13
N CYS A 217 9.06 -9.01 30.83
CA CYS A 217 8.88 -7.68 30.31
C CYS A 217 9.86 -7.37 29.18
N ASN A 218 9.37 -6.62 28.20
CA ASN A 218 10.16 -6.12 27.09
C ASN A 218 11.14 -5.04 27.56
N THR A 219 12.11 -4.68 26.73
CA THR A 219 13.02 -3.57 27.02
C THR A 219 12.25 -2.25 27.14
N GLY A 220 12.59 -1.42 28.14
CA GLY A 220 11.82 -0.20 28.45
C GLY A 220 10.67 -0.44 29.43
N TRP A 221 10.52 -1.66 29.95
CA TRP A 221 9.48 -2.03 30.92
C TRP A 221 10.09 -2.70 32.14
N THR A 222 9.41 -2.60 33.28
CA THR A 222 9.80 -3.25 34.54
C THR A 222 8.61 -4.01 35.13
N GLN A 223 8.88 -5.08 35.88
CA GLN A 223 7.82 -5.92 36.46
C GLN A 223 7.27 -5.28 37.75
N SER A 224 5.96 -5.08 37.80
CA SER A 224 5.17 -4.72 38.98
C SER A 224 4.27 -5.88 39.39
N GLU A 225 4.11 -6.10 40.71
CA GLU A 225 3.23 -7.15 41.24
C GLU A 225 1.75 -6.85 40.98
N GLU A 226 1.35 -5.58 41.03
CA GLU A 226 -0.04 -5.16 40.92
C GLU A 226 -0.50 -4.84 39.50
N GLU A 227 0.42 -4.45 38.62
CA GLU A 227 0.10 -3.96 37.26
C GLU A 227 0.76 -4.78 36.15
N GLY A 228 1.65 -5.72 36.49
CA GLY A 228 2.42 -6.48 35.49
C GLY A 228 3.58 -5.64 34.95
N CYS A 229 3.88 -5.75 33.67
CA CYS A 229 4.91 -4.92 33.05
C CYS A 229 4.45 -3.46 32.95
N VAL A 230 5.15 -2.59 33.68
CA VAL A 230 4.93 -1.13 33.67
C VAL A 230 6.06 -0.43 32.94
N ASP A 231 5.69 0.62 32.22
CA ASP A 231 6.61 1.44 31.43
C ASP A 231 7.67 2.09 32.33
N VAL A 232 8.93 2.05 31.90
CA VAL A 232 10.02 2.72 32.61
C VAL A 232 10.08 4.15 32.11
N ASP A 233 9.84 5.12 32.99
CA ASP A 233 10.07 6.52 32.64
C ASP A 233 11.57 6.83 32.62
N GLU A 234 12.20 6.74 31.45
CA GLU A 234 13.64 7.00 31.32
C GLU A 234 14.00 8.47 31.55
N CYS A 235 13.05 9.39 31.36
CA CYS A 235 13.25 10.82 31.62
C CYS A 235 13.28 11.13 33.12
N SER A 236 12.63 10.31 33.95
CA SER A 236 12.61 10.46 35.41
C SER A 236 13.72 9.66 36.11
N SER A 237 14.36 8.70 35.44
CA SER A 237 15.30 7.74 36.05
C SER A 237 16.78 7.97 35.70
N ASP A 238 17.14 9.17 35.23
CA ASP A 238 18.49 9.57 34.77
C ASP A 238 19.10 8.64 33.69
N SER A 239 18.32 7.69 33.15
CA SER A 239 18.75 6.76 32.10
C SER A 239 18.60 7.33 30.69
N ALA A 240 17.83 8.42 30.54
CA ALA A 240 17.72 9.15 29.28
C ALA A 240 19.05 9.81 28.90
N GLN A 241 19.72 9.27 27.88
CA GLN A 241 20.97 9.80 27.32
C GLN A 241 20.72 10.93 26.29
N CYS A 242 19.87 11.92 26.62
CA CYS A 242 19.64 13.06 25.75
C CYS A 242 20.76 14.11 25.86
N SER A 243 21.01 14.84 24.78
CA SER A 243 21.92 16.00 24.78
C SER A 243 21.39 17.16 25.62
N ASP A 244 22.27 18.06 26.09
CA ASP A 244 21.88 19.32 26.75
C ASP A 244 21.05 20.27 25.86
N GLU A 245 21.11 20.08 24.53
CA GLU A 245 20.33 20.81 23.51
C GLU A 245 19.00 20.10 23.14
N GLU A 246 18.70 19.00 23.84
CA GLU A 246 17.51 18.20 23.64
C GLU A 246 16.67 18.16 24.92
N TYR A 247 15.37 17.95 24.77
CA TYR A 247 14.50 17.59 25.87
C TYR A 247 14.13 16.12 25.77
N CYS A 248 14.00 15.47 26.92
CA CYS A 248 13.48 14.11 27.01
C CYS A 248 11.96 14.13 27.11
N SER A 249 11.31 13.20 26.42
CA SER A 249 9.89 12.88 26.63
C SER A 249 9.70 11.38 26.65
N ASN A 250 9.12 10.89 27.75
CA ASN A 250 8.82 9.47 27.93
C ASN A 250 7.75 9.03 26.93
N THR A 251 7.91 7.83 26.37
CA THR A 251 6.96 7.20 25.47
C THR A 251 6.69 5.77 25.92
N VAL A 252 5.58 5.17 25.48
CA VAL A 252 5.28 3.80 25.91
C VAL A 252 6.32 2.83 25.34
N GLY A 253 7.09 2.21 26.22
CA GLY A 253 8.19 1.29 25.97
C GLY A 253 9.51 1.94 25.56
N SER A 254 9.64 3.27 25.62
CA SER A 254 10.87 3.98 25.25
C SER A 254 10.85 5.45 25.66
N PHE A 255 11.79 6.24 25.16
CA PHE A 255 11.79 7.70 25.26
C PHE A 255 12.21 8.29 23.92
N TYR A 256 11.91 9.58 23.73
CA TYR A 256 12.48 10.34 22.63
C TYR A 256 13.19 11.59 23.12
N CYS A 257 14.35 11.87 22.52
CA CYS A 257 15.06 13.13 22.68
C CYS A 257 14.66 14.06 21.53
N GLY A 258 13.95 15.13 21.86
CA GLY A 258 13.53 16.15 20.91
C GLY A 258 14.46 17.36 20.95
N LYS A 259 14.77 17.93 19.78
CA LYS A 259 15.54 19.18 19.75
C LYS A 259 14.76 20.33 20.37
N CYS A 260 15.46 21.18 21.10
CA CYS A 260 14.91 22.43 21.57
C CYS A 260 14.54 23.37 20.42
N HIS A 261 13.67 24.34 20.71
CA HIS A 261 13.40 25.43 19.78
C HIS A 261 14.69 26.23 19.54
N SER A 262 14.89 26.79 18.34
CA SER A 262 16.13 27.49 17.97
C SER A 262 16.46 28.69 18.88
N ALA A 263 15.43 29.28 19.48
CA ALA A 263 15.53 30.36 20.46
C ALA A 263 16.02 29.93 21.84
N CYS A 264 16.19 28.63 22.11
CA CYS A 264 16.54 28.09 23.42
C CYS A 264 17.98 27.58 23.49
N GLN A 265 18.68 27.93 24.56
CA GLN A 265 19.87 27.23 25.04
C GLN A 265 19.43 26.22 26.11
N GLY A 266 19.01 25.03 25.65
CA GLY A 266 18.41 23.97 26.47
C GLY A 266 16.92 24.22 26.79
N CYS A 267 16.16 23.14 27.00
CA CYS A 267 14.71 23.22 27.17
C CYS A 267 14.16 22.03 27.98
N THR A 268 12.89 22.13 28.37
CA THR A 268 12.16 21.03 29.04
C THR A 268 11.18 20.33 28.11
N GLN A 269 10.69 21.04 27.09
CA GLN A 269 9.79 20.56 26.04
C GLN A 269 10.02 21.40 24.77
N TYR A 270 9.36 21.05 23.67
CA TYR A 270 9.38 21.85 22.46
C TYR A 270 8.58 23.15 22.62
N GLY A 271 9.20 24.27 22.26
CA GLY A 271 8.56 25.58 22.22
C GLY A 271 9.48 26.69 22.75
N PRO A 272 9.32 27.94 22.28
CA PRO A 272 10.09 29.07 22.78
C PRO A 272 9.72 29.45 24.24
N ASP A 273 8.60 28.95 24.77
CA ASP A 273 8.13 29.16 26.15
C ASP A 273 8.63 28.10 27.14
N LYS A 274 9.34 27.08 26.64
CA LYS A 274 9.86 25.93 27.41
C LYS A 274 11.37 25.92 27.51
N CYS A 275 12.01 27.04 27.14
CA CYS A 275 13.45 27.22 27.23
C CYS A 275 13.91 27.31 28.69
N ARG A 276 15.06 26.70 29.01
CA ARG A 276 15.74 26.92 30.29
C ARG A 276 16.49 28.27 30.27
N ALA A 277 17.07 28.60 29.14
CA ALA A 277 17.69 29.88 28.84
C ALA A 277 17.47 30.25 27.37
N CYS A 278 17.52 31.54 27.04
CA CYS A 278 17.43 31.98 25.65
C CYS A 278 18.80 31.90 24.97
N SER A 279 18.80 31.47 23.71
CA SER A 279 19.98 31.53 22.83
C SER A 279 20.41 32.98 22.59
N GLU A 280 21.64 33.18 22.11
CA GLU A 280 22.09 34.49 21.67
C GLU A 280 21.16 35.09 20.59
N GLY A 281 20.93 36.40 20.66
CA GLY A 281 19.95 37.11 19.82
C GLY A 281 18.49 36.98 20.27
N TYR A 282 18.21 36.27 21.37
CA TYR A 282 16.88 36.17 21.96
C TYR A 282 16.87 36.67 23.41
N ARG A 283 15.73 37.21 23.85
CA ARG A 283 15.50 37.63 25.23
C ARG A 283 14.25 37.00 25.83
N MET A 284 14.26 36.78 27.14
CA MET A 284 13.12 36.22 27.85
C MET A 284 12.07 37.32 28.09
N THR A 285 10.91 37.17 27.45
CA THR A 285 9.73 38.04 27.64
C THR A 285 8.55 37.15 28.03
N ASP A 286 7.95 37.36 29.20
CA ASP A 286 6.81 36.55 29.69
C ASP A 286 7.06 35.03 29.63
N ASN A 287 8.22 34.58 30.10
CA ASN A 287 8.65 33.18 30.06
C ASN A 287 8.77 32.57 28.66
N THR A 288 8.86 33.42 27.63
CA THR A 288 9.05 33.02 26.23
C THR A 288 10.30 33.70 25.68
N CYS A 289 11.18 32.92 25.03
CA CYS A 289 12.31 33.49 24.32
C CYS A 289 11.83 34.13 23.01
N THR A 290 11.82 35.45 23.03
CA THR A 290 11.45 36.29 21.89
C THR A 290 12.70 36.84 21.25
N ASP A 291 12.70 36.88 19.92
CA ASP A 291 13.74 37.50 19.12
C ASP A 291 13.99 38.94 19.56
N VAL A 292 15.26 39.33 19.68
CA VAL A 292 15.64 40.72 19.90
C VAL A 292 15.68 41.39 18.55
N ASP A 293 14.87 42.44 18.36
CA ASP A 293 14.92 43.22 17.13
C ASP A 293 16.02 44.29 17.25
N GLU A 294 17.25 43.92 16.93
CA GLU A 294 18.39 44.82 17.09
C GLU A 294 18.24 46.06 16.18
N CYS A 295 17.62 45.92 15.01
CA CYS A 295 17.36 47.03 14.08
C CYS A 295 16.42 48.09 14.67
N SER A 296 15.48 47.69 15.53
CA SER A 296 14.59 48.60 16.24
C SER A 296 15.22 49.21 17.50
N GLU A 297 16.19 48.52 18.12
CA GLU A 297 16.85 48.98 19.34
C GLU A 297 18.04 49.91 19.08
N ASP A 298 18.80 49.68 17.99
CA ASP A 298 19.93 50.52 17.61
C ASP A 298 19.96 50.80 16.10
N SER A 299 19.63 52.05 15.73
CA SER A 299 19.67 52.53 14.35
C SER A 299 21.09 52.63 13.76
N SER A 300 22.15 52.47 14.55
CA SER A 300 23.54 52.63 14.15
C SER A 300 24.28 51.33 13.83
N LEU A 301 23.63 50.17 13.95
CA LEU A 301 24.22 48.84 13.74
C LEU A 301 24.82 48.64 12.34
N CYS A 302 24.21 49.23 11.32
CA CYS A 302 24.69 49.17 9.95
C CYS A 302 25.54 50.39 9.63
N ALA A 303 26.85 50.30 9.90
CA ALA A 303 27.80 51.33 9.54
C ALA A 303 27.97 51.42 8.01
N GLY A 304 27.42 52.47 7.38
CA GLY A 304 27.65 52.80 5.97
C GLY A 304 26.50 53.59 5.33
N GLU A 305 26.83 54.45 4.36
CA GLU A 305 25.82 55.18 3.58
C GLU A 305 25.05 54.22 2.66
N ASN A 306 23.73 54.43 2.54
CA ASN A 306 22.82 53.64 1.72
C ASN A 306 22.70 52.16 2.14
N ARG A 307 22.72 51.89 3.45
CA ARG A 307 22.49 50.57 4.06
C ARG A 307 21.22 50.59 4.92
N GLN A 308 20.46 49.51 4.86
CA GLN A 308 19.29 49.24 5.68
C GLN A 308 19.53 48.00 6.56
N CYS A 309 19.12 48.09 7.82
CA CYS A 309 19.09 46.95 8.74
C CYS A 309 17.86 46.07 8.48
N VAL A 310 18.05 44.75 8.52
CA VAL A 310 17.00 43.72 8.42
C VAL A 310 17.12 42.77 9.60
N ASN A 311 16.12 42.76 10.47
CA ASN A 311 16.06 41.84 11.61
C ASN A 311 15.78 40.41 11.14
N ASN A 312 16.52 39.42 11.65
CA ASN A 312 16.29 38.00 11.42
C ASN A 312 16.23 37.26 12.77
N PRO A 313 15.58 36.09 12.85
CA PRO A 313 15.50 35.36 14.12
C PRO A 313 16.88 35.00 14.69
N GLY A 314 17.25 35.61 15.81
CA GLY A 314 18.51 35.46 16.54
C GLY A 314 19.67 36.31 16.01
N SER A 315 19.45 37.19 15.03
CA SER A 315 20.52 37.98 14.40
C SER A 315 19.98 39.03 13.41
N TYR A 316 20.71 40.12 13.18
CA TYR A 316 20.39 41.08 12.11
C TYR A 316 21.34 40.96 10.91
N SER A 317 20.90 41.49 9.76
CA SER A 317 21.74 41.64 8.57
C SER A 317 21.63 43.05 7.98
N CYS A 318 22.72 43.55 7.42
CA CYS A 318 22.78 44.86 6.77
C CYS A 318 22.76 44.68 5.25
N VAL A 319 21.78 45.25 4.57
CA VAL A 319 21.62 45.16 3.12
C VAL A 319 21.68 46.55 2.48
N CYS A 320 22.14 46.67 1.24
CA CYS A 320 22.13 47.96 0.55
C CYS A 320 20.71 48.43 0.21
N ASP A 321 20.49 49.75 0.29
CA ASP A 321 19.23 50.40 -0.02
C ASP A 321 18.76 50.15 -1.46
N GLU A 322 17.46 50.35 -1.70
CA GLU A 322 16.87 50.19 -3.03
C GLU A 322 17.57 51.10 -4.06
N GLY A 323 18.28 50.47 -5.01
CA GLY A 323 19.03 51.19 -6.05
C GLY A 323 20.55 51.09 -5.91
N PHE A 324 21.03 50.45 -4.86
CA PHE A 324 22.45 50.22 -4.59
C PHE A 324 22.77 48.71 -4.63
N ILE A 325 24.05 48.39 -4.82
CA ILE A 325 24.61 47.03 -4.73
C ILE A 325 25.87 47.05 -3.86
N GLU A 326 26.14 45.94 -3.19
CA GLU A 326 27.34 45.79 -2.38
C GLU A 326 28.55 45.50 -3.28
N GLU A 327 29.50 46.45 -3.32
CA GLU A 327 30.80 46.31 -3.97
C GLU A 327 31.89 46.75 -2.98
N GLN A 328 32.85 45.88 -2.68
CA GLN A 328 33.98 46.16 -1.75
C GLN A 328 33.51 46.74 -0.40
N ASP A 329 32.52 46.08 0.23
CA ASP A 329 31.88 46.49 1.49
C ASP A 329 31.22 47.89 1.46
N LYS A 330 30.97 48.45 0.26
CA LYS A 330 30.29 49.74 0.07
C LYS A 330 29.05 49.57 -0.80
N CYS A 331 28.01 50.32 -0.46
CA CYS A 331 26.80 50.38 -1.28
C CYS A 331 27.00 51.41 -2.39
N VAL A 332 27.19 50.94 -3.62
CA VAL A 332 27.37 51.80 -4.80
C VAL A 332 26.08 51.87 -5.62
N PRO A 333 25.76 53.03 -6.24
CA PRO A 333 24.59 53.15 -7.10
C PRO A 333 24.66 52.15 -8.25
N LYS A 334 23.55 51.48 -8.55
CA LYS A 334 23.43 50.62 -9.74
C LYS A 334 23.80 51.43 -11.01
N PRO A 335 24.69 50.94 -11.90
CA PRO A 335 25.10 51.66 -13.10
C PRO A 335 23.91 52.09 -13.97
N LYS A 336 23.82 53.40 -14.25
CA LYS A 336 22.86 53.98 -15.21
C LYS A 336 23.51 53.93 -16.59
N ASP A 337 23.34 52.83 -17.32
CA ASP A 337 23.31 52.76 -18.80
C ASP A 337 23.40 51.31 -19.31
N VAL A 338 22.25 50.64 -19.39
CA VAL A 338 21.93 49.69 -20.48
C VAL A 338 20.45 49.91 -20.81
N PRO A 339 20.04 49.95 -22.09
CA PRO A 339 18.64 50.09 -22.46
C PRO A 339 17.80 48.98 -21.83
N LYS A 340 16.70 49.36 -21.17
CA LYS A 340 15.61 48.41 -20.87
C LYS A 340 15.09 47.85 -22.19
N PRO A 341 15.01 46.52 -22.37
CA PRO A 341 14.07 45.99 -23.36
C PRO A 341 12.68 46.50 -23.02
N SER A 342 11.96 46.92 -24.05
CA SER A 342 10.61 47.47 -24.01
C SER A 342 9.69 46.72 -23.02
N LYS A 343 8.98 47.49 -22.18
CA LYS A 343 7.96 46.97 -21.27
C LYS A 343 6.88 46.23 -22.10
N LYS A 344 6.86 44.89 -22.08
CA LYS A 344 5.57 44.18 -22.10
C LYS A 344 4.83 44.65 -20.85
N LYS A 345 3.66 45.29 -21.04
CA LYS A 345 2.77 45.83 -19.99
C LYS A 345 2.72 44.91 -18.77
N LYS A 346 3.42 45.26 -17.68
CA LYS A 346 3.15 44.71 -16.34
C LYS A 346 2.18 45.67 -15.65
N ILE A 347 0.92 45.27 -15.69
CA ILE A 347 -0.17 45.76 -14.85
C ILE A 347 0.27 45.66 -13.37
N LYS A 348 -0.13 46.66 -12.57
CA LYS A 348 -0.04 46.73 -11.11
C LYS A 348 -0.02 45.33 -10.45
N LYS A 349 1.14 44.84 -9.98
CA LYS A 349 1.18 43.66 -9.12
C LYS A 349 0.85 44.08 -7.69
N SER A 350 -0.46 44.26 -7.48
CA SER A 350 -1.10 43.91 -6.20
C SER A 350 -0.54 42.56 -5.72
N LYS A 351 -0.33 42.44 -4.39
CA LYS A 351 0.04 41.25 -3.62
C LYS A 351 0.20 40.02 -4.51
N SER A 352 1.47 39.78 -4.82
CA SER A 352 1.95 39.07 -5.99
C SER A 352 1.05 37.91 -6.42
N ILE A 353 0.49 38.05 -7.63
CA ILE A 353 0.02 36.95 -8.45
C ILE A 353 1.05 35.82 -8.48
N TRP A 354 2.35 36.01 -8.17
CA TRP A 354 3.30 34.91 -7.97
C TRP A 354 3.18 34.15 -6.66
N SER A 355 2.66 34.70 -5.56
CA SER A 355 2.32 33.90 -4.37
C SER A 355 1.06 33.08 -4.64
N LYS A 356 0.08 33.65 -5.35
CA LYS A 356 -1.09 32.92 -5.84
C LYS A 356 -0.76 31.94 -6.96
N ILE A 357 0.15 32.25 -7.89
CA ILE A 357 0.63 31.36 -8.97
C ILE A 357 1.62 30.36 -8.42
N TYR A 358 2.46 30.65 -7.43
CA TYR A 358 3.30 29.66 -6.78
C TYR A 358 2.41 28.73 -5.94
N SER A 359 1.44 29.26 -5.20
CA SER A 359 0.40 28.47 -4.52
C SER A 359 -0.51 27.70 -5.49
N PHE A 360 -0.81 28.25 -6.68
CA PHE A 360 -1.66 27.63 -7.71
C PHE A 360 -0.85 26.70 -8.62
N ILE A 361 0.46 26.89 -8.78
CA ILE A 361 1.39 25.96 -9.42
C ILE A 361 1.66 24.83 -8.43
N THR A 362 1.89 25.06 -7.14
CA THR A 362 2.00 24.00 -6.14
C THR A 362 0.68 23.26 -5.93
N LYS A 363 -0.47 23.94 -6.03
CA LYS A 363 -1.80 23.30 -6.00
C LYS A 363 -2.17 22.63 -7.33
N ALA A 364 -1.74 23.14 -8.48
CA ALA A 364 -1.94 22.51 -9.78
C ALA A 364 -0.95 21.37 -10.03
N THR A 365 0.25 21.41 -9.45
CA THR A 365 1.19 20.28 -9.43
C THR A 365 0.69 19.22 -8.46
N MET A 366 0.16 19.59 -7.29
CA MET A 366 -0.54 18.65 -6.40
C MET A 366 -1.83 18.10 -7.02
N LEU A 367 -2.62 18.90 -7.74
CA LEU A 367 -3.82 18.44 -8.43
C LEU A 367 -3.48 17.59 -9.64
N ASN A 368 -2.43 17.91 -10.40
CA ASN A 368 -1.93 17.08 -11.50
C ASN A 368 -1.27 15.79 -10.96
N PHE A 369 -0.64 15.84 -9.79
CA PHE A 369 -0.09 14.66 -9.10
C PHE A 369 -1.21 13.76 -8.55
N LEU A 370 -2.25 14.35 -7.96
CA LEU A 370 -3.44 13.63 -7.50
C LEU A 370 -4.29 13.11 -8.66
N LEU A 371 -4.41 13.84 -9.77
CA LEU A 371 -5.07 13.37 -11.00
C LEU A 371 -4.25 12.29 -11.68
N ALA A 372 -2.92 12.38 -11.69
CA ALA A 372 -2.03 11.32 -12.17
C ALA A 372 -2.18 10.09 -11.28
N LEU A 373 -2.10 10.20 -9.95
CA LEU A 373 -2.34 9.11 -9.01
C LEU A 373 -3.74 8.49 -9.17
N PHE A 374 -4.77 9.32 -9.37
CA PHE A 374 -6.13 8.85 -9.61
C PHE A 374 -6.26 8.13 -10.97
N LEU A 375 -5.62 8.64 -12.03
CA LEU A 375 -5.50 7.94 -13.31
C LEU A 375 -4.70 6.64 -13.17
N PHE A 376 -3.65 6.60 -12.35
CA PHE A 376 -2.87 5.39 -12.05
C PHE A 376 -3.70 4.34 -11.31
N VAL A 377 -4.53 4.76 -10.35
CA VAL A 377 -5.46 3.86 -9.63
C VAL A 377 -6.57 3.39 -10.56
N VAL A 378 -7.16 4.27 -11.37
CA VAL A 378 -8.21 3.91 -12.34
C VAL A 378 -7.68 2.99 -13.45
N ILE A 379 -6.48 3.26 -13.98
CA ILE A 379 -5.80 2.39 -14.95
C ILE A 379 -5.41 1.06 -14.27
N GLY A 380 -4.90 1.07 -13.04
CA GLY A 380 -4.60 -0.14 -12.27
C GLY A 380 -5.85 -1.00 -12.00
N CYS A 381 -7.00 -0.38 -11.75
CA CYS A 381 -8.29 -1.05 -11.62
C CYS A 381 -8.83 -1.57 -12.96
N LEU A 382 -8.61 -0.85 -14.06
CA LEU A 382 -9.05 -1.26 -15.41
C LEU A 382 -8.21 -2.41 -15.99
N PHE A 383 -6.93 -2.51 -15.62
CA PHE A 383 -5.99 -3.52 -16.15
C PHE A 383 -5.71 -4.69 -15.20
N LYS A 384 -6.54 -4.94 -14.18
CA LYS A 384 -6.41 -6.10 -13.26
C LYS A 384 -4.95 -6.39 -12.83
N GLY A 385 -4.21 -5.36 -12.41
CA GLY A 385 -2.93 -5.57 -11.71
C GLY A 385 -1.72 -5.97 -12.56
N GLU A 386 -1.63 -5.59 -13.84
CA GLU A 386 -0.36 -5.73 -14.58
C GLU A 386 0.71 -4.72 -14.08
N VAL A 387 1.53 -5.18 -13.13
CA VAL A 387 2.68 -4.48 -12.51
C VAL A 387 3.60 -3.81 -13.54
N LEU A 388 3.66 -4.35 -14.76
CA LEU A 388 4.50 -3.87 -15.87
C LEU A 388 4.16 -2.43 -16.31
N VAL A 389 2.87 -2.08 -16.40
CA VAL A 389 2.43 -0.74 -16.83
C VAL A 389 2.78 0.31 -15.77
N ILE A 390 2.64 -0.06 -14.50
CA ILE A 390 2.95 0.81 -13.36
C ILE A 390 4.47 1.09 -13.30
N LEU A 391 5.30 0.07 -13.54
CA LEU A 391 6.76 0.22 -13.56
C LEU A 391 7.25 1.05 -14.74
N ILE A 392 6.68 0.89 -15.94
CA ILE A 392 7.07 1.69 -17.11
C ILE A 392 6.71 3.16 -16.91
N LEU A 393 5.50 3.42 -16.40
CA LEU A 393 5.05 4.79 -16.17
C LEU A 393 5.80 5.46 -15.00
N SER A 394 6.21 4.70 -13.97
CA SER A 394 7.01 5.26 -12.87
C SER A 394 8.43 5.59 -13.30
N VAL A 395 9.04 4.79 -14.18
CA VAL A 395 10.36 5.08 -14.78
C VAL A 395 10.30 6.32 -15.67
N LEU A 396 9.29 6.43 -16.54
CA LEU A 396 9.09 7.63 -17.38
C LEU A 396 8.85 8.89 -16.55
N TYR A 397 8.11 8.76 -15.44
CA TYR A 397 7.88 9.85 -14.50
C TYR A 397 9.17 10.27 -13.78
N PHE A 398 10.00 9.31 -13.36
CA PHE A 398 11.29 9.59 -12.74
C PHE A 398 12.25 10.28 -13.73
N GLN A 399 12.24 9.86 -14.99
CA GLN A 399 13.02 10.50 -16.06
C GLN A 399 12.57 11.95 -16.31
N TYR A 400 11.27 12.22 -16.23
CA TYR A 400 10.72 13.57 -16.32
C TYR A 400 11.17 14.44 -15.13
N LEU A 401 11.14 13.91 -13.90
CA LEU A 401 11.60 14.64 -12.71
C LEU A 401 13.10 14.97 -12.77
N LEU A 402 13.93 14.03 -13.23
CA LEU A 402 15.37 14.27 -13.44
C LEU A 402 15.64 15.34 -14.50
N TRP A 403 14.89 15.32 -15.61
CA TRP A 403 14.97 16.36 -16.64
C TRP A 403 14.56 17.73 -16.10
N PHE A 404 13.53 17.78 -15.26
CA PHE A 404 13.05 19.02 -14.64
C PHE A 404 14.04 19.59 -13.60
N SER A 405 14.66 18.71 -12.79
CA SER A 405 15.69 19.11 -11.82
C SER A 405 16.92 19.70 -12.52
N SER A 406 17.30 19.17 -13.68
CA SER A 406 18.39 19.70 -14.51
C SER A 406 18.08 21.09 -15.11
N MET A 407 16.81 21.44 -15.31
CA MET A 407 16.43 22.79 -15.74
C MET A 407 16.42 23.82 -14.60
N SER A 408 16.24 23.38 -13.35
CA SER A 408 16.23 24.27 -12.18
C SER A 408 17.62 24.77 -11.78
N GLU A 409 18.70 24.06 -12.14
CA GLU A 409 20.09 24.49 -11.87
C GLU A 409 20.61 25.56 -12.85
N LYS A 410 19.85 25.90 -13.90
CA LYS A 410 20.26 26.88 -14.92
C LYS A 410 19.41 28.16 -14.98
N SER A 411 18.56 28.43 -13.98
CA SER A 411 17.70 29.64 -13.95
C SER A 411 18.03 30.59 -12.82
#